data_AF-A0A3B0PM09-F1
#
_entry.id   AF-A0A3B0PM09-F1
#
_cell.length_a   1.000
_cell.length_b   1.000
_cell.length_c   1.000
_cell.angle_alpha   90.00
_cell.angle_beta   90.00
_cell.angle_gamma   90.00
#
_symmetry.space_group_name_H-M   'P 1'
#
loop_
_entity.id
_entity.type
_entity.pdbx_description
1 polymer ?
#
loop_
_entity_poly.entity_id
_entity_poly.type
_entity_poly.pdbx_seq_one_letter_code
_entity_poly.pdbx_strand_id
1 'polypeptide(L)' 'MINFTVPTVVKNFFDGIAVPDKTFSYRLSKDGNPVGLLNNLNVIFVTTQGGPQAEGTKSLQVQW' A
#
# COMPACT_ATOMS: atom_id res chain seq x y z
N MET A 1 9.95 -8.32 -5.75
CA MET A 1 9.10 -9.09 -4.83
C MET A 1 10.02 -10.06 -4.13
N ILE A 2 10.00 -10.06 -2.79
CA ILE A 2 10.81 -10.97 -1.98
C ILE A 2 9.84 -11.77 -1.13
N ASN A 3 9.80 -13.10 -1.28
CA ASN A 3 8.86 -13.98 -0.56
C ASN A 3 7.40 -13.51 -0.61
N PHE A 4 6.90 -13.21 -1.82
CA PHE A 4 5.54 -12.68 -2.05
C PHE A 4 5.22 -11.34 -1.34
N THR A 5 6.22 -10.60 -0.89
CA THR A 5 6.05 -9.32 -0.19
C THR A 5 7.11 -8.27 -0.60
N VAL A 6 7.09 -7.12 0.07
CA VAL A 6 8.07 -6.03 -0.04
C VAL A 6 9.33 -6.33 0.79
N PRO A 7 10.50 -5.76 0.46
CA PRO A 7 11.69 -5.87 1.31
C PRO A 7 11.43 -5.36 2.73
N THR A 8 12.11 -5.94 3.73
CA THR A 8 11.95 -5.58 5.16
C THR A 8 12.12 -4.08 5.42
N VAL A 9 13.07 -3.43 4.73
CA VAL A 9 13.29 -1.98 4.87
C VAL A 9 12.05 -1.18 4.46
N VAL A 10 11.38 -1.58 3.38
CA VAL A 10 10.15 -0.93 2.91
C VAL A 10 9.00 -1.16 3.91
N LYS A 11 8.90 -2.38 4.48
CA LYS A 11 7.92 -2.66 5.54
C LYS A 11 8.15 -1.81 6.78
N ASN A 12 9.41 -1.70 7.23
CA ASN A 12 9.78 -0.86 8.37
C ASN A 12 9.46 0.62 8.11
N PHE A 13 9.65 1.11 6.89
CA PHE A 13 9.24 2.46 6.51
C PHE A 13 7.73 2.65 6.69
N PHE A 14 6.91 1.75 6.16
CA PHE A 14 5.45 1.81 6.31
C PHE A 14 5.02 1.74 7.79
N ASP A 15 5.66 0.89 8.60
CA ASP A 15 5.38 0.80 10.03
C ASP A 15 5.74 2.09 10.77
N GLY A 16 6.82 2.75 10.36
CA GLY A 16 7.23 4.03 10.94
C GLY A 16 6.31 5.20 10.60
N ILE A 17 5.65 5.19 9.43
CA ILE A 17 4.77 6.28 8.99
C ILE A 17 3.28 6.02 9.26
N ALA A 18 2.89 4.79 9.61
CA ALA A 18 1.51 4.43 9.98
C ALA A 18 1.17 4.91 11.39
N VAL A 19 1.06 6.23 11.57
CA VAL A 19 0.83 6.89 12.86
C VAL A 19 -0.60 7.44 12.96
N PRO A 20 -1.34 7.12 14.04
CA PRO A 20 -2.67 7.68 14.29
C PRO A 20 -2.67 9.21 14.32
N ASP A 21 -3.74 9.81 13.83
CA ASP A 21 -3.98 11.25 13.67
C ASP A 21 -2.91 11.99 12.82
N LYS A 22 -2.08 11.23 12.08
CA LYS A 22 -1.16 11.75 11.05
C LYS A 22 -1.48 11.18 9.68
N THR A 23 -1.49 9.85 9.54
CA THR A 23 -1.75 9.17 8.26
C THR A 23 -3.11 8.48 8.22
N PHE A 24 -3.70 8.18 9.38
CA PHE A 24 -5.06 7.68 9.52
C PHE A 24 -5.66 8.11 10.88
N SER A 25 -6.98 8.00 11.08
CA SER A 25 -7.63 8.28 12.37
C SER A 25 -8.68 7.23 12.74
N TYR A 26 -8.73 6.86 14.01
CA TYR A 26 -9.82 6.06 14.58
C TYR A 26 -11.03 6.90 14.98
N ARG A 27 -10.84 8.19 15.29
CA ARG A 27 -11.90 9.07 15.81
C ARG A 27 -12.97 9.38 14.77
N LEU A 28 -12.58 9.40 13.50
CA LEU A 28 -13.47 9.63 12.37
C LEU A 28 -14.20 8.34 11.93
N SER A 29 -13.93 7.21 12.57
CA SER A 29 -14.55 5.94 12.25
C SER A 29 -16.01 5.90 12.69
N LYS A 30 -16.90 5.50 11.78
CA LYS A 30 -18.31 5.21 12.09
C LYS A 30 -18.55 3.73 12.41
N ASP A 31 -17.68 2.86 11.91
CA ASP A 31 -17.89 1.40 11.88
C ASP A 31 -16.75 0.62 12.58
N GLY A 32 -15.90 1.29 13.36
CA GLY A 32 -14.73 0.71 14.02
C GLY A 32 -13.47 0.57 13.14
N ASN A 33 -13.59 0.76 11.83
CA ASN A 33 -12.46 0.75 10.90
C ASN A 33 -11.74 2.13 10.80
N PRO A 34 -10.40 2.19 10.81
CA PRO A 34 -9.67 3.45 10.69
C PRO A 34 -9.92 4.16 9.35
N VAL A 35 -9.96 5.50 9.38
CA VAL A 35 -10.13 6.35 8.20
C VAL A 35 -8.79 6.94 7.76
N GLY A 36 -8.39 6.75 6.50
CA GLY A 36 -7.15 7.33 5.96
C GLY A 36 -7.22 8.85 5.80
N LEU A 37 -6.13 9.55 6.15
CA LEU A 37 -6.05 11.02 6.10
C LEU A 37 -5.34 11.56 4.85
N LEU A 38 -4.55 10.72 4.16
CA LEU A 38 -3.73 11.11 3.00
C LEU A 38 -4.53 11.07 1.68
N ASN A 39 -5.57 11.90 1.56
CA ASN A 39 -6.49 11.91 0.41
C ASN A 39 -6.01 12.78 -0.78
N ASN A 40 -4.83 13.38 -0.68
CA ASN A 40 -4.27 14.32 -1.65
C ASN A 40 -3.05 13.78 -2.41
N LEU A 41 -2.74 12.49 -2.28
CA LEU A 41 -1.56 11.87 -2.88
C LEU A 41 -1.92 11.03 -4.11
N ASN A 42 -1.12 11.17 -5.16
CA ASN A 42 -1.08 10.22 -6.27
C ASN A 42 0.04 9.21 -6.02
N VAL A 43 -0.27 7.91 -6.05
CA VAL A 43 0.68 6.84 -5.67
C VAL A 43 0.91 5.91 -6.85
N ILE A 44 2.19 5.58 -7.10
CA ILE A 44 2.61 4.61 -8.11
C ILE A 44 3.42 3.50 -7.43
N PHE A 45 3.11 2.25 -7.74
CA PHE A 45 3.91 1.09 -7.35
C PHE A 45 4.67 0.56 -8.56
N VAL A 46 6.00 0.61 -8.50
CA VAL A 46 6.90 -0.02 -9.46
C VAL A 46 7.49 -1.25 -8.78
N THR A 47 7.13 -2.43 -9.26
CA THR A 47 7.56 -3.69 -8.67
C THR A 47 8.06 -4.64 -9.75
N THR A 48 8.96 -5.53 -9.38
CA THR A 48 9.44 -6.62 -10.23
C THR A 48 9.22 -7.95 -9.53
N GLN A 49 9.02 -9.02 -10.29
CA GLN A 49 8.95 -10.39 -9.79
C GLN A 49 9.66 -11.31 -10.79
N GLY A 50 10.26 -12.40 -10.29
CA GLY A 50 10.96 -13.38 -11.13
C GLY A 50 10.03 -14.43 -11.74
N GLY A 51 8.86 -14.65 -11.15
CA GLY A 51 7.84 -15.54 -11.69
C GLY A 51 6.92 -14.83 -12.68
N PRO A 52 6.31 -15.57 -13.62
CA PRO A 52 5.31 -15.00 -14.51
C PRO A 52 4.10 -14.54 -13.71
N GLN A 53 3.44 -13.50 -14.22
CA GLN A 53 2.13 -13.12 -13.74
C GLN A 53 1.13 -14.24 -14.10
N ALA A 54 0.25 -14.62 -13.15
CA ALA A 54 -0.73 -15.67 -13.38
C ALA A 54 -1.64 -15.32 -14.57
N GLU A 55 -1.95 -16.30 -15.42
CA GLU A 55 -2.80 -16.12 -16.58
C GLU A 55 -4.17 -15.56 -16.17
N GLY A 56 -4.62 -14.50 -16.85
CA GLY A 56 -5.86 -13.78 -16.52
C GLY A 56 -5.73 -12.69 -15.45
N THR A 57 -4.56 -12.50 -14.83
CA THR A 57 -4.33 -11.35 -13.94
C THR A 57 -3.82 -10.15 -14.73
N LYS A 58 -4.44 -8.98 -14.55
CA LYS A 58 -3.99 -7.71 -15.15
C LYS A 58 -3.10 -6.98 -14.16
N SER A 59 -1.99 -6.39 -14.63
CA SER A 59 -1.29 -5.39 -13.82
C SER A 59 -2.26 -4.24 -13.55
N LEU A 60 -2.36 -3.80 -12.29
CA LEU A 60 -3.20 -2.66 -11.89
C LEU A 60 -2.67 -1.33 -12.43
N GLN A 61 -1.52 -1.34 -13.12
CA GLN A 61 -1.05 -0.21 -13.89
C GLN A 61 -1.90 -0.09 -15.16
N VAL A 62 -2.85 0.85 -15.14
CA VAL A 62 -3.35 1.44 -16.38
C VAL A 62 -2.12 2.08 -17.04
N GLN A 63 -1.59 1.43 -18.08
CA GLN A 63 -0.60 2.06 -18.94
C GLN A 63 -1.30 3.24 -19.60
N TRP A 64 -0.77 4.42 -19.34
CA TRP A 64 -1.21 5.70 -19.90
C TRP A 64 -1.04 5.70 -21.42
#